data_AF-A0A8C5RAE5-F1
#
_entry.id   AF-A0A8C5RAE5-F1
#
_cell.length_a   1.000
_cell.length_b   1.000
_cell.length_c   1.000
_cell.angle_alpha   90.00
_cell.angle_beta   90.00
_cell.angle_gamma   90.00
#
_symmetry.space_group_name_H-M   'P 1'
#
loop_
_entity.id
_entity.type
_entity.pdbx_description
1 polymer ?
#
loop_
_entity_poly.entity_id
_entity_poly.type
_entity_poly.pdbx_seq_one_letter_code
_entity_poly.pdbx_strand_id
1 'polypeptide(L)'
;MRAGWGEGTWLPSWWGSKSPGRDCRLSFLPSLSTRSEARSVGPLFSESGPPRGLRDLSGTPRRSIREKLPTILGPPLQGFCRILMLLMLALSLALTYDVVYGSISCYGDSGKRVDWFIVYKLPKSHHSSPVEGMRYMYQDGRTQGWVKGRSLMNSTEGAVGRTLNQLYLEAANRQREEEMAYVLYNDEPPKETFSSSKGHTKGVILLDRTQGFWLVHSTPRFPPRLDEEYAWPHTALTYGQSFLCVTYPYSQFKAIGNQLLFTEPCVYDYQVQGAFARDLPALLNASEGEHVQEEPWNSQVTLTSKGGKEFVSFAKFSFFDDDLYSGWLAQALATDLYVEFWLKSSGVLASNCSGQYRVYNVEQLAFQDPAISFFSTSDHSKWCVGVERDSGWACVGDMNRNHAEEHRGGGTICCRDVTIWKSFHSLVQNYTDCDTTGYGL
;
A
#
# COMPACT_ATOMS: atom_id res chain seq x y z
N MET A 1 -2.34 28.23 -75.36
CA MET A 1 -3.04 27.06 -75.94
C MET A 1 -3.73 26.32 -74.79
N ARG A 2 -5.08 26.18 -74.89
CA ARG A 2 -6.04 25.24 -74.25
C ARG A 2 -5.70 24.73 -72.82
N ALA A 3 -6.39 25.17 -71.76
CA ALA A 3 -7.71 24.69 -71.23
C ALA A 3 -7.65 23.23 -70.72
N GLY A 4 -8.14 22.81 -69.55
CA GLY A 4 -8.86 23.42 -68.42
C GLY A 4 -9.50 22.32 -67.54
N TRP A 5 -9.88 22.67 -66.31
CA TRP A 5 -10.96 22.13 -65.45
C TRP A 5 -10.95 20.69 -64.89
N GLY A 6 -11.34 20.58 -63.61
CA GLY A 6 -11.94 19.36 -63.03
C GLY A 6 -11.93 19.27 -61.49
N GLU A 7 -12.94 19.83 -60.82
CA GLU A 7 -13.30 19.59 -59.41
C GLU A 7 -13.84 18.16 -59.19
N GLY A 8 -13.81 17.67 -57.94
CA GLY A 8 -14.55 16.46 -57.55
C GLY A 8 -14.34 16.02 -56.09
N THR A 9 -15.19 16.49 -55.19
CA THR A 9 -15.45 15.97 -53.83
C THR A 9 -16.17 14.61 -53.87
N TRP A 10 -15.74 13.60 -53.09
CA TRP A 10 -16.59 12.48 -52.63
C TRP A 10 -16.02 11.77 -51.38
N LEU A 11 -16.68 11.93 -50.22
CA LEU A 11 -17.01 10.83 -49.29
C LEU A 11 -18.46 10.40 -49.65
N PRO A 12 -19.01 9.20 -49.34
CA PRO A 12 -18.73 8.39 -48.14
C PRO A 12 -18.85 6.83 -48.31
N SER A 13 -18.67 6.12 -47.19
CA SER A 13 -19.52 5.02 -46.69
C SER A 13 -18.91 3.61 -46.45
N TRP A 14 -18.93 3.25 -45.16
CA TRP A 14 -19.51 2.05 -44.56
C TRP A 14 -19.42 0.71 -45.31
N TRP A 15 -18.67 -0.23 -44.73
CA TRP A 15 -19.03 -1.65 -44.72
C TRP A 15 -18.94 -2.17 -43.29
N GLY A 16 -20.10 -2.51 -42.73
CA GLY A 16 -20.19 -3.38 -41.58
C GLY A 16 -19.93 -4.83 -42.00
N SER A 17 -19.35 -5.61 -41.10
CA SER A 17 -19.53 -7.05 -41.09
C SER A 17 -20.01 -7.48 -39.71
N LYS A 18 -21.12 -8.20 -39.73
CA LYS A 18 -21.87 -8.76 -38.61
C LYS A 18 -21.47 -10.23 -38.46
N SER A 19 -21.37 -10.66 -37.20
CA SER A 19 -21.72 -12.00 -36.69
C SER A 19 -20.72 -13.17 -36.89
N PRO A 20 -20.81 -14.28 -36.11
CA PRO A 20 -21.80 -14.60 -35.07
C PRO A 20 -21.22 -15.07 -33.71
N GLY A 21 -22.07 -14.96 -32.68
CA GLY A 21 -21.89 -15.69 -31.43
C GLY A 21 -22.05 -17.19 -31.61
N ARG A 22 -21.44 -17.97 -30.70
CA ARG A 22 -21.77 -19.37 -30.45
C ARG A 22 -21.57 -19.71 -28.97
N ASP A 23 -22.71 -19.95 -28.33
CA ASP A 23 -23.05 -21.01 -27.39
C ASP A 23 -22.00 -21.56 -26.42
N CYS A 24 -22.33 -21.33 -25.14
CA CYS A 24 -22.08 -22.24 -24.03
C CYS A 24 -22.44 -23.68 -24.37
N ARG A 25 -21.49 -24.61 -24.24
CA ARG A 25 -21.78 -26.01 -23.90
C ARG A 25 -20.83 -26.53 -22.83
N LEU A 26 -21.44 -26.81 -21.67
CA LEU A 26 -20.97 -27.73 -20.66
C LEU A 26 -20.63 -29.09 -21.29
N SER A 27 -19.44 -29.61 -20.96
CA SER A 27 -19.12 -31.03 -21.10
C SER A 27 -18.49 -31.50 -19.79
N PHE A 28 -19.30 -32.15 -18.95
CA PHE A 28 -18.84 -33.08 -17.94
C PHE A 28 -18.32 -34.36 -18.63
N LEU A 29 -17.30 -35.01 -18.05
CA LEU A 29 -17.11 -36.47 -17.92
C LEU A 29 -15.72 -36.77 -17.28
N PRO A 30 -15.45 -37.97 -16.71
CA PRO A 30 -15.19 -38.09 -15.28
C PRO A 30 -13.84 -38.75 -14.88
N SER A 31 -13.57 -38.65 -13.57
CA SER A 31 -12.81 -39.54 -12.68
C SER A 31 -11.91 -40.63 -13.25
N LEU A 32 -10.65 -40.63 -12.80
CA LEU A 32 -9.90 -41.87 -12.51
C LEU A 32 -9.25 -41.75 -11.13
N SER A 33 -9.66 -42.67 -10.25
CA SER A 33 -9.15 -42.86 -8.90
C SER A 33 -7.92 -43.75 -8.93
N THR A 34 -6.92 -43.46 -8.09
CA THR A 34 -5.98 -44.48 -7.62
C THR A 34 -5.79 -44.35 -6.11
N ARG A 35 -6.27 -45.40 -5.41
CA ARG A 35 -5.99 -45.76 -4.03
C ARG A 35 -4.47 -45.84 -3.77
N SER A 36 -4.02 -45.37 -2.61
CA SER A 36 -2.93 -46.03 -1.89
C SER A 36 -3.16 -45.92 -0.38
N GLU A 37 -2.78 -46.98 0.30
CA GLU A 37 -3.29 -47.43 1.59
C GLU A 37 -2.62 -46.76 2.79
N ALA A 38 -3.38 -46.70 3.88
CA ALA A 38 -2.91 -46.42 5.21
C ALA A 38 -2.04 -47.58 5.74
N ARG A 39 -0.90 -47.25 6.37
CA ARG A 39 -0.24 -48.12 7.34
C ARG A 39 0.07 -47.33 8.61
N SER A 40 -0.64 -47.71 9.66
CA SER A 40 -0.32 -47.39 11.05
C SER A 40 0.95 -48.13 11.46
N VAL A 41 1.81 -47.45 12.22
CA VAL A 41 2.93 -48.08 12.94
C VAL A 41 2.76 -47.67 14.40
N GLY A 42 2.33 -48.62 15.23
CA GLY A 42 2.33 -48.50 16.69
C GLY A 42 3.69 -48.92 17.27
N PRO A 43 4.10 -48.38 18.43
CA PRO A 43 5.35 -48.75 19.09
C PRO A 43 5.21 -50.03 19.93
N LEU A 44 6.31 -50.79 19.98
CA LEU A 44 6.49 -52.06 20.66
C LEU A 44 6.45 -51.95 22.20
N PHE A 45 5.88 -52.98 22.81
CA PHE A 45 5.98 -53.34 24.22
C PHE A 45 7.40 -53.81 24.59
N SER A 46 7.83 -53.47 25.81
CA SER A 46 8.99 -54.03 26.52
C SER A 46 8.58 -54.21 27.98
N GLU A 47 8.31 -55.47 28.38
CA GLU A 47 8.15 -55.90 29.77
C GLU A 47 9.49 -56.50 30.25
N SER A 48 9.95 -56.08 31.43
CA SER A 48 10.94 -56.82 32.22
C SER A 48 10.48 -56.82 33.68
N GLY A 49 10.37 -58.03 34.25
CA GLY A 49 9.75 -58.28 35.55
C GLY A 49 10.66 -58.03 36.77
N PRO A 50 10.10 -58.14 38.00
CA PRO A 50 10.85 -57.97 39.24
C PRO A 50 11.29 -59.32 39.83
N PRO A 51 12.36 -59.36 40.67
CA PRO A 51 12.70 -60.56 41.43
C PRO A 51 12.02 -60.57 42.81
N ARG A 52 11.68 -61.79 43.26
CA ARG A 52 11.24 -62.14 44.62
C ARG A 52 12.46 -62.40 45.52
N GLY A 53 12.35 -62.08 46.81
CA GLY A 53 13.21 -62.56 47.88
C GLY A 53 12.51 -62.51 49.24
N LEU A 54 12.23 -63.68 49.82
CA LEU A 54 11.62 -63.92 51.14
C LEU A 54 12.60 -63.69 52.30
N ARG A 55 12.07 -63.35 53.50
CA ARG A 55 12.27 -64.09 54.78
C ARG A 55 11.52 -63.45 55.97
N ASP A 56 10.39 -64.05 56.30
CA ASP A 56 9.93 -64.58 57.61
C ASP A 56 10.77 -64.40 58.91
N LEU A 57 10.16 -63.89 60.01
CA LEU A 57 9.72 -64.65 61.22
C LEU A 57 9.58 -63.84 62.55
N SER A 58 8.38 -63.93 63.14
CA SER A 58 8.03 -64.19 64.57
C SER A 58 8.21 -63.14 65.72
N GLY A 59 7.16 -63.01 66.56
CA GLY A 59 7.23 -62.53 67.96
C GLY A 59 5.94 -61.85 68.51
N THR A 60 5.19 -62.54 69.39
CA THR A 60 3.95 -62.13 70.12
C THR A 60 4.23 -61.40 71.46
N PRO A 61 3.26 -61.02 72.36
CA PRO A 61 1.95 -60.33 72.22
C PRO A 61 1.66 -59.21 73.30
N ARG A 62 0.46 -58.56 73.20
CA ARG A 62 -0.36 -57.84 74.23
C ARG A 62 0.11 -56.47 74.83
N ARG A 63 -0.70 -55.40 74.68
CA ARG A 63 -1.72 -54.87 75.63
C ARG A 63 -2.24 -53.47 75.21
N SER A 64 -3.51 -53.22 75.53
CA SER A 64 -4.31 -52.01 75.29
C SER A 64 -3.90 -50.83 76.18
N ILE A 65 -3.80 -49.61 75.62
CA ILE A 65 -4.15 -48.35 76.32
C ILE A 65 -4.91 -47.44 75.33
N ARG A 66 -6.06 -46.97 75.79
CA ARG A 66 -6.97 -46.01 75.16
C ARG A 66 -6.47 -44.60 75.49
N GLU A 67 -6.15 -43.78 74.50
CA GLU A 67 -6.07 -42.33 74.66
C GLU A 67 -6.91 -41.63 73.57
N LYS A 68 -7.75 -40.69 74.03
CA LYS A 68 -8.69 -39.92 73.22
C LYS A 68 -7.94 -38.77 72.54
N LEU A 69 -8.11 -38.62 71.22
CA LEU A 69 -7.73 -37.41 70.48
C LEU A 69 -8.97 -36.84 69.77
N PRO A 70 -9.26 -35.52 69.84
CA PRO A 70 -10.45 -34.95 69.23
C PRO A 70 -10.29 -34.85 67.70
N THR A 71 -11.28 -35.35 66.98
CA THR A 71 -11.42 -35.18 65.53
C THR A 71 -11.84 -33.74 65.24
N ILE A 72 -10.90 -32.88 64.83
CA ILE A 72 -11.23 -31.59 64.21
C ILE A 72 -11.41 -31.85 62.72
N LEU A 73 -12.66 -31.89 62.25
CA LEU A 73 -12.97 -31.79 60.83
C LEU A 73 -12.58 -30.38 60.35
N GLY A 74 -11.45 -30.27 59.63
CA GLY A 74 -11.21 -29.12 58.75
C GLY A 74 -12.08 -29.23 57.49
N PRO A 75 -12.50 -28.10 56.89
CA PRO A 75 -13.31 -28.12 55.67
C PRO A 75 -12.52 -28.73 54.50
N PRO A 76 -13.20 -29.26 53.46
CA PRO A 76 -12.54 -30.05 52.44
C PRO A 76 -11.65 -29.18 51.55
N LEU A 77 -10.34 -29.44 51.55
CA LEU A 77 -9.34 -28.84 50.65
C LEU A 77 -9.68 -28.99 49.15
N GLN A 78 -10.63 -29.86 48.79
CA GLN A 78 -11.09 -30.06 47.42
C GLN A 78 -11.86 -28.86 46.83
N GLY A 79 -12.57 -28.08 47.67
CA GLY A 79 -13.34 -26.93 47.20
C GLY A 79 -12.45 -25.77 46.76
N PHE A 80 -11.43 -25.45 47.55
CA PHE A 80 -10.48 -24.37 47.28
C PHE A 80 -9.63 -24.63 46.03
N CYS A 81 -9.20 -25.88 45.82
CA CYS A 81 -8.38 -26.23 44.66
C CYS A 81 -9.19 -26.13 43.34
N ARG A 82 -10.49 -26.47 43.35
CA ARG A 82 -11.37 -26.31 42.18
C ARG A 82 -11.65 -24.85 41.85
N ILE A 83 -11.89 -24.01 42.85
CA ILE A 83 -12.12 -22.57 42.64
C ILE A 83 -10.86 -21.89 42.10
N LEU A 84 -9.68 -22.24 42.63
CA LEU A 84 -8.41 -21.70 42.14
C LEU A 84 -8.11 -22.14 40.70
N MET A 85 -8.38 -23.40 40.34
CA MET A 85 -8.25 -23.87 38.96
C MET A 85 -9.24 -23.19 38.01
N LEU A 86 -10.48 -22.94 38.43
CA LEU A 86 -11.48 -22.22 37.62
C LEU A 86 -11.11 -20.74 37.46
N LEU A 87 -10.54 -20.10 38.48
CA LEU A 87 -10.05 -18.73 38.40
C LEU A 87 -8.81 -18.63 37.51
N MET A 88 -7.87 -19.58 37.60
CA MET A 88 -6.70 -19.64 36.70
C MET A 88 -7.11 -19.94 35.26
N LEU A 89 -8.12 -20.80 35.05
CA LEU A 89 -8.67 -21.07 33.74
C LEU A 89 -9.40 -19.85 33.18
N ALA A 90 -10.21 -19.16 33.99
CA ALA A 90 -10.90 -17.93 33.60
C ALA A 90 -9.92 -16.77 33.34
N LEU A 91 -8.83 -16.67 34.11
CA LEU A 91 -7.76 -15.70 33.89
C LEU A 91 -6.95 -16.06 32.64
N SER A 92 -6.69 -17.34 32.39
CA SER A 92 -6.07 -17.80 31.14
C SER A 92 -6.98 -17.56 29.93
N LEU A 93 -8.30 -17.79 30.05
CA LEU A 93 -9.26 -17.48 29.01
C LEU A 93 -9.37 -15.97 28.77
N ALA A 94 -9.40 -15.15 29.82
CA ALA A 94 -9.40 -13.69 29.73
C ALA A 94 -8.08 -13.14 29.15
N LEU A 95 -6.94 -13.76 29.46
CA LEU A 95 -5.64 -13.45 28.84
C LEU A 95 -5.51 -13.96 27.40
N THR A 96 -6.36 -14.90 26.96
CA THR A 96 -6.44 -15.35 25.56
C THR A 96 -7.54 -14.68 24.74
N TYR A 97 -8.47 -13.94 25.38
CA TYR A 97 -9.62 -13.33 24.70
C TYR A 97 -9.35 -11.92 24.15
N ASP A 98 -8.22 -11.32 24.53
CA ASP A 98 -7.75 -10.07 23.96
C ASP A 98 -6.42 -10.33 23.24
N VAL A 99 -6.45 -11.09 22.14
CA VAL A 99 -5.55 -10.74 21.05
C VAL A 99 -6.08 -9.40 20.53
N VAL A 100 -5.65 -8.30 21.17
CA VAL A 100 -5.80 -6.96 20.60
C VAL A 100 -4.92 -6.97 19.35
N TYR A 101 -5.46 -7.48 18.26
CA TYR A 101 -4.98 -7.22 16.92
C TYR A 101 -5.06 -5.72 16.76
N GLY A 102 -3.93 -5.05 17.00
CA GLY A 102 -3.98 -3.59 17.10
C GLY A 102 -4.29 -2.95 15.75
N SER A 103 -4.95 -1.80 15.81
CA SER A 103 -5.56 -1.11 14.68
C SER A 103 -4.66 -0.94 13.45
N ILE A 104 -5.31 -0.89 12.29
CA ILE A 104 -4.67 -0.77 10.98
C ILE A 104 -3.85 0.52 10.93
N SER A 105 -2.59 0.42 10.48
CA SER A 105 -1.66 1.57 10.41
C SER A 105 -0.49 1.35 9.46
N CYS A 106 0.22 2.42 9.11
CA CYS A 106 1.52 2.31 8.47
C CYS A 106 2.53 1.65 9.44
N TYR A 107 3.29 0.67 8.94
CA TYR A 107 4.41 0.07 9.67
C TYR A 107 5.72 0.61 9.10
N GLY A 108 6.53 1.16 9.98
CA GLY A 108 7.85 1.62 9.63
C GLY A 108 8.82 0.45 9.44
N ASP A 109 9.98 0.77 8.89
CA ASP A 109 10.96 -0.24 8.48
C ASP A 109 11.61 -0.98 9.67
N SER A 110 11.46 -0.44 10.88
CA SER A 110 11.83 -1.10 12.13
C SER A 110 10.81 -2.13 12.65
N GLY A 111 9.69 -2.32 11.95
CA GLY A 111 8.57 -3.15 12.39
C GLY A 111 7.64 -2.49 13.41
N LYS A 112 7.90 -1.22 13.76
CA LYS A 112 7.05 -0.42 14.65
C LYS A 112 6.02 0.35 13.83
N ARG A 113 4.80 0.52 14.35
CA ARG A 113 3.81 1.46 13.79
C ARG A 113 4.39 2.87 13.69
N VAL A 114 4.03 3.57 12.63
CA VAL A 114 4.41 4.96 12.37
C VAL A 114 3.21 5.75 11.90
N ASP A 115 3.26 7.05 12.17
CA ASP A 115 2.23 7.97 11.70
C ASP A 115 2.28 8.14 10.17
N TRP A 116 3.48 8.21 9.61
CA TRP A 116 3.71 8.25 8.18
C TRP A 116 5.10 7.68 7.85
N PHE A 117 5.30 7.27 6.60
CA PHE A 117 6.63 7.03 6.05
C PHE A 117 6.68 7.33 4.56
N ILE A 118 7.89 7.57 4.06
CA ILE A 118 8.21 7.69 2.64
C ILE A 118 9.23 6.63 2.28
N VAL A 119 9.01 5.94 1.17
CA VAL A 119 9.95 4.98 0.58
C VAL A 119 10.30 5.43 -0.83
N TYR A 120 11.59 5.42 -1.14
CA TYR A 120 12.13 5.66 -2.47
C TYR A 120 12.87 4.41 -2.94
N LYS A 121 12.23 3.58 -3.76
CA LYS A 121 12.90 2.44 -4.38
C LYS A 121 13.91 2.94 -5.41
N LEU A 122 15.13 2.43 -5.35
CA LEU A 122 16.20 2.83 -6.26
C LEU A 122 16.06 2.13 -7.63
N PRO A 123 16.43 2.80 -8.73
CA PRO A 123 16.49 2.16 -10.03
C PRO A 123 17.59 1.10 -10.08
N LYS A 124 17.37 0.08 -10.92
CA LYS A 124 18.35 -0.98 -11.16
C LYS A 124 19.25 -0.59 -12.33
N SER A 125 20.56 -0.59 -12.12
CA SER A 125 21.52 -0.52 -13.23
C SER A 125 21.48 -1.79 -14.09
N HIS A 126 21.58 -1.66 -15.42
CA HIS A 126 21.44 -2.79 -16.37
C HIS A 126 22.31 -4.02 -16.03
N HIS A 127 23.54 -3.80 -15.54
CA HIS A 127 24.50 -4.87 -15.23
C HIS A 127 24.44 -5.37 -13.78
N SER A 128 23.49 -4.87 -12.99
CA SER A 128 23.37 -5.21 -11.58
C SER A 128 22.42 -6.38 -11.33
N SER A 129 22.54 -6.99 -10.15
CA SER A 129 21.65 -8.08 -9.73
C SER A 129 20.20 -7.59 -9.57
N PRO A 130 19.18 -8.47 -9.68
CA PRO A 130 17.78 -8.11 -9.40
C PRO A 130 17.57 -7.50 -8.01
N VAL A 131 18.42 -7.86 -7.03
CA VAL A 131 18.36 -7.35 -5.66
C VAL A 131 18.55 -5.84 -5.60
N GLU A 132 19.43 -5.26 -6.43
CA GLU A 132 19.62 -3.80 -6.47
C GLU A 132 18.32 -3.06 -6.84
N GLY A 133 17.55 -3.62 -7.77
CA GLY A 133 16.23 -3.10 -8.15
C GLY A 133 15.13 -3.28 -7.10
N MET A 134 15.44 -3.86 -5.95
CA MET A 134 14.53 -3.99 -4.81
C MET A 134 15.05 -3.26 -3.56
N ARG A 135 16.21 -2.58 -3.65
CA ARG A 135 16.70 -1.72 -2.58
C ARG A 135 15.93 -0.40 -2.59
N TYR A 136 15.82 0.20 -1.43
CA TYR A 136 15.13 1.47 -1.27
C TYR A 136 15.74 2.31 -0.15
N MET A 137 15.45 3.61 -0.22
CA MET A 137 15.65 4.58 0.84
C MET A 137 14.35 4.79 1.60
N TYR A 138 14.45 5.08 2.89
CA TYR A 138 13.33 5.18 3.82
C TYR A 138 13.42 6.47 4.63
N GLN A 139 12.27 7.05 4.95
CA GLN A 139 12.14 8.15 5.89
C GLN A 139 10.82 8.06 6.67
N ASP A 140 10.85 8.35 7.98
CA ASP A 140 9.66 8.54 8.82
C ASP A 140 9.87 9.72 9.78
N GLY A 141 8.88 10.00 10.64
CA GLY A 141 8.99 11.09 11.62
C GLY A 141 10.10 10.93 12.67
N ARG A 142 10.79 9.78 12.73
CA ARG A 142 11.90 9.51 13.64
C ARG A 142 13.25 9.61 12.94
N THR A 143 13.29 9.42 11.61
CA THR A 143 14.53 9.60 10.84
C THR A 143 14.76 11.08 10.57
N GLN A 144 16.02 11.52 10.65
CA GLN A 144 16.43 12.90 10.34
C GLN A 144 16.87 13.02 8.88
N GLY A 145 16.04 12.47 7.97
CA GLY A 145 16.30 12.38 6.54
C GLY A 145 16.27 10.95 6.01
N TRP A 146 16.78 10.77 4.78
CA TRP A 146 16.89 9.47 4.13
C TRP A 146 17.83 8.53 4.87
N VAL A 147 17.37 7.29 5.09
CA VAL A 147 18.21 6.18 5.54
C VAL A 147 18.03 4.99 4.60
N LYS A 148 19.02 4.10 4.53
CA LYS A 148 18.90 2.85 3.77
C LYS A 148 17.78 1.99 4.36
N GLY A 149 16.95 1.43 3.49
CA GLY A 149 15.99 0.39 3.86
C GLY A 149 16.69 -0.82 4.48
N ARG A 150 16.06 -1.41 5.49
CA ARG A 150 16.53 -2.57 6.25
C ARG A 150 16.25 -3.89 5.53
N SER A 151 15.31 -3.87 4.59
CA SER A 151 14.83 -5.02 3.83
C SER A 151 14.76 -4.69 2.33
N LEU A 152 14.29 -5.63 1.53
CA LEU A 152 14.01 -5.44 0.10
C LEU A 152 12.51 -5.19 -0.12
N MET A 153 12.15 -4.57 -1.25
CA MET A 153 10.76 -4.31 -1.62
C MET A 153 9.90 -5.57 -1.78
N ASN A 154 10.48 -6.76 -1.95
CA ASN A 154 9.73 -8.03 -2.00
C ASN A 154 9.56 -8.70 -0.63
N SER A 155 10.05 -8.08 0.44
CA SER A 155 9.98 -8.64 1.79
C SER A 155 8.76 -8.12 2.53
N THR A 156 8.03 -9.02 3.19
CA THR A 156 6.99 -8.69 4.17
C THR A 156 7.55 -8.08 5.46
N GLU A 157 8.88 -8.02 5.63
CA GLU A 157 9.55 -7.44 6.80
C GLU A 157 9.97 -5.97 6.61
N GLY A 158 9.86 -5.42 5.39
CA GLY A 158 10.10 -3.99 5.11
C GLY A 158 8.85 -3.13 5.35
N ALA A 159 9.00 -1.80 5.33
CA ALA A 159 7.89 -0.88 5.62
C ALA A 159 6.63 -1.11 4.75
N VAL A 160 6.80 -1.14 3.42
CA VAL A 160 5.69 -1.38 2.46
C VAL A 160 5.11 -2.78 2.64
N GLY A 161 5.97 -3.79 2.74
CA GLY A 161 5.57 -5.18 2.96
C GLY A 161 4.76 -5.37 4.22
N ARG A 162 5.23 -4.92 5.39
CA ARG A 162 4.50 -5.02 6.66
C ARG A 162 3.16 -4.28 6.61
N THR A 163 3.16 -3.09 6.01
CA THR A 163 1.95 -2.27 5.90
C THR A 163 0.89 -2.98 5.09
N LEU A 164 1.24 -3.50 3.90
CA LEU A 164 0.28 -4.21 3.05
C LEU A 164 0.00 -5.64 3.52
N ASN A 165 0.90 -6.28 4.27
CA ASN A 165 0.66 -7.61 4.80
C ASN A 165 -0.51 -7.64 5.79
N GLN A 166 -0.90 -6.50 6.37
CA GLN A 166 -2.18 -6.40 7.10
C GLN A 166 -3.35 -6.81 6.21
N LEU A 167 -3.44 -6.29 4.97
CA LEU A 167 -4.52 -6.64 4.02
C LEU A 167 -4.65 -8.16 3.82
N TYR A 168 -3.53 -8.83 3.53
CA TYR A 168 -3.51 -10.26 3.22
C TYR A 168 -3.73 -11.14 4.45
N LEU A 169 -3.23 -10.71 5.62
CA LEU A 169 -3.50 -11.41 6.88
C LEU A 169 -4.96 -11.25 7.33
N GLU A 170 -5.55 -10.09 7.10
CA GLU A 170 -6.98 -9.85 7.35
C GLU A 170 -7.85 -10.71 6.44
N ALA A 171 -7.52 -10.82 5.14
CA ALA A 171 -8.21 -11.68 4.18
C ALA A 171 -8.24 -13.16 4.58
N ALA A 172 -7.15 -13.64 5.19
CA ALA A 172 -7.08 -15.02 5.68
C ALA A 172 -8.11 -15.29 6.81
N ASN A 173 -8.64 -14.26 7.45
CA ASN A 173 -9.63 -14.34 8.52
C ASN A 173 -11.02 -13.89 8.04
N ARG A 174 -11.75 -14.79 7.37
CA ARG A 174 -13.11 -14.54 6.83
C ARG A 174 -14.15 -14.02 7.83
N GLN A 175 -13.90 -14.13 9.14
CA GLN A 175 -14.80 -13.56 10.15
C GLN A 175 -14.67 -12.04 10.28
N ARG A 176 -13.63 -11.43 9.70
CA ARG A 176 -13.36 -9.98 9.76
C ARG A 176 -13.59 -9.24 8.45
N GLU A 177 -14.16 -9.90 7.44
CA GLU A 177 -14.55 -9.23 6.19
C GLU A 177 -15.48 -8.03 6.45
N GLU A 178 -16.29 -8.04 7.51
CA GLU A 178 -17.15 -6.90 7.86
C GLU A 178 -16.47 -5.86 8.77
N GLU A 179 -15.26 -6.13 9.26
CA GLU A 179 -14.55 -5.28 10.23
C GLU A 179 -13.55 -4.31 9.57
N MET A 180 -13.27 -4.50 8.28
CA MET A 180 -12.38 -3.65 7.50
C MET A 180 -12.97 -3.25 6.15
N ALA A 181 -12.46 -2.16 5.59
CA ALA A 181 -12.67 -1.78 4.20
C ALA A 181 -11.33 -1.56 3.51
N TYR A 182 -11.27 -1.85 2.22
CA TYR A 182 -10.08 -1.60 1.40
C TYR A 182 -10.45 -1.18 -0.02
N VAL A 183 -9.52 -0.45 -0.66
CA VAL A 183 -9.59 -0.07 -2.07
C VAL A 183 -8.19 -0.18 -2.65
N LEU A 184 -8.02 -1.00 -3.70
CA LEU A 184 -6.79 -1.12 -4.47
C LEU A 184 -7.02 -0.51 -5.85
N TYR A 185 -6.19 0.46 -6.21
CA TYR A 185 -6.33 1.16 -7.48
C TYR A 185 -5.00 1.42 -8.16
N ASN A 186 -4.99 1.27 -9.48
CA ASN A 186 -3.82 1.42 -10.33
C ASN A 186 -4.28 1.47 -11.79
N ASP A 187 -3.85 2.45 -12.58
CA ASP A 187 -4.14 2.50 -14.02
C ASP A 187 -3.41 1.42 -14.83
N GLU A 188 -2.44 0.75 -14.22
CA GLU A 188 -1.82 -0.48 -14.69
C GLU A 188 -1.95 -1.58 -13.63
N PRO A 189 -3.15 -2.13 -13.39
CA PRO A 189 -3.38 -3.09 -12.31
C PRO A 189 -2.62 -4.41 -12.53
N PRO A 190 -2.35 -5.22 -11.48
CA PRO A 190 -1.73 -6.52 -11.65
C PRO A 190 -2.53 -7.42 -12.61
N LYS A 191 -1.85 -8.12 -13.52
CA LYS A 191 -2.41 -9.13 -14.44
C LYS A 191 -3.49 -8.68 -15.46
N GLU A 192 -3.99 -7.45 -15.40
CA GLU A 192 -4.97 -6.94 -16.38
C GLU A 192 -4.29 -5.99 -17.41
N THR A 193 -5.04 -5.29 -18.25
CA THR A 193 -4.47 -4.35 -19.22
C THR A 193 -4.38 -2.92 -18.67
N PHE A 194 -3.48 -2.11 -19.22
CA PHE A 194 -3.41 -0.67 -18.93
C PHE A 194 -4.72 0.04 -19.30
N SER A 195 -5.16 0.99 -18.47
CA SER A 195 -6.30 1.85 -18.72
C SER A 195 -5.87 3.29 -19.00
N SER A 196 -6.02 3.74 -20.25
CA SER A 196 -5.77 5.14 -20.63
C SER A 196 -6.98 6.06 -20.40
N SER A 197 -8.17 5.51 -20.13
CA SER A 197 -9.41 6.28 -19.94
C SER A 197 -9.68 6.67 -18.49
N LYS A 198 -8.84 6.20 -17.55
CA LYS A 198 -8.92 6.52 -16.12
C LYS A 198 -7.71 7.33 -15.69
N GLY A 199 -7.78 7.91 -14.50
CA GLY A 199 -6.72 8.75 -13.96
C GLY A 199 -5.37 8.04 -13.86
N HIS A 200 -4.28 8.78 -14.00
CA HIS A 200 -2.92 8.29 -13.76
C HIS A 200 -2.64 8.25 -12.26
N THR A 201 -3.34 7.36 -11.57
CA THR A 201 -3.28 7.29 -10.12
C THR A 201 -3.18 5.87 -9.60
N LYS A 202 -2.41 5.69 -8.52
CA LYS A 202 -2.17 4.38 -7.92
C LYS A 202 -2.05 4.47 -6.40
N GLY A 203 -2.64 3.51 -5.70
CA GLY A 203 -2.57 3.47 -4.25
C GLY A 203 -3.42 2.40 -3.61
N VAL A 204 -3.35 2.41 -2.27
CA VAL A 204 -4.02 1.46 -1.40
C VAL A 204 -4.66 2.22 -0.25
N ILE A 205 -5.93 1.94 -0.02
CA ILE A 205 -6.63 2.30 1.20
C ILE A 205 -6.93 1.01 1.95
N LEU A 206 -6.63 0.98 3.24
CA LEU A 206 -7.06 -0.07 4.16
C LEU A 206 -7.40 0.58 5.50
N LEU A 207 -8.58 0.27 6.04
CA LEU A 207 -9.07 0.87 7.27
C LEU A 207 -10.00 -0.06 8.06
N ASP A 208 -10.01 0.14 9.36
CA ASP A 208 -11.01 -0.40 10.28
C ASP A 208 -11.94 0.75 10.75
N ARG A 209 -12.82 0.46 11.72
CA ARG A 209 -13.78 1.44 12.26
C ARG A 209 -13.16 2.55 13.12
N THR A 210 -11.85 2.52 13.35
CA THR A 210 -11.11 3.43 14.22
C THR A 210 -10.07 4.27 13.45
N GLN A 211 -9.35 3.64 12.52
CA GLN A 211 -8.28 4.26 11.74
C GLN A 211 -7.92 3.40 10.52
N GLY A 212 -6.99 3.89 9.71
CA GLY A 212 -6.43 3.14 8.59
C GLY A 212 -5.22 3.84 8.02
N PHE A 213 -4.77 3.40 6.85
CA PHE A 213 -3.78 4.12 6.07
C PHE A 213 -4.26 4.40 4.65
N TRP A 214 -3.70 5.46 4.08
CA TRP A 214 -3.70 5.71 2.64
C TRP A 214 -2.25 5.69 2.16
N LEU A 215 -1.95 4.81 1.22
CA LEU A 215 -0.66 4.61 0.59
C LEU A 215 -0.75 5.06 -0.87
N VAL A 216 -0.09 6.16 -1.23
CA VAL A 216 0.05 6.61 -2.63
C VAL A 216 1.39 6.13 -3.17
N HIS A 217 1.42 5.66 -4.41
CA HIS A 217 2.66 5.16 -5.02
C HIS A 217 2.71 5.30 -6.54
N SER A 218 3.89 5.12 -7.12
CA SER A 218 4.09 5.22 -8.57
C SER A 218 4.24 3.88 -9.30
N THR A 219 4.17 2.75 -8.58
CA THR A 219 4.51 1.41 -9.11
C THR A 219 3.38 0.76 -9.93
N PRO A 220 3.58 0.47 -11.23
CA PRO A 220 2.65 -0.33 -12.03
C PRO A 220 2.58 -1.78 -11.55
N ARG A 221 1.47 -2.46 -11.82
CA ARG A 221 1.24 -3.89 -11.53
C ARG A 221 1.32 -4.23 -10.04
N PHE A 222 0.97 -3.29 -9.16
CA PHE A 222 1.10 -3.42 -7.71
C PHE A 222 -0.05 -2.69 -6.99
N PRO A 223 -0.47 -3.17 -5.80
CA PRO A 223 -0.16 -4.49 -5.21
C PRO A 223 -1.05 -5.63 -5.74
N PRO A 224 -0.71 -6.92 -5.49
CA PRO A 224 -1.59 -8.05 -5.79
C PRO A 224 -2.99 -7.92 -5.15
N ARG A 225 -3.99 -8.58 -5.76
CA ARG A 225 -5.38 -8.67 -5.29
C ARG A 225 -5.50 -9.36 -3.93
N LEU A 226 -6.62 -9.19 -3.24
CA LEU A 226 -6.86 -9.72 -1.88
C LEU A 226 -6.72 -11.25 -1.81
N ASP A 227 -7.09 -11.97 -2.87
CA ASP A 227 -7.02 -13.42 -2.98
C ASP A 227 -5.60 -13.96 -3.27
N GLU A 228 -4.60 -13.08 -3.28
CA GLU A 228 -3.18 -13.39 -3.44
C GLU A 228 -2.38 -13.09 -2.16
N GLU A 229 -1.05 -13.16 -2.27
CA GLU A 229 -0.13 -12.78 -1.20
C GLU A 229 0.68 -11.55 -1.60
N TYR A 230 1.30 -10.90 -0.61
CA TYR A 230 2.22 -9.80 -0.88
C TYR A 230 3.35 -10.25 -1.81
N ALA A 231 3.44 -9.62 -2.98
CA ALA A 231 4.49 -9.87 -3.96
C ALA A 231 4.92 -8.58 -4.64
N TRP A 232 6.22 -8.46 -4.87
CA TRP A 232 6.79 -7.36 -5.63
C TRP A 232 6.84 -7.71 -7.13
N PRO A 233 6.26 -6.90 -8.03
CA PRO A 233 6.21 -7.25 -9.43
C PRO A 233 7.60 -7.18 -10.07
N HIS A 234 7.96 -8.23 -10.82
CA HIS A 234 9.24 -8.29 -11.55
C HIS A 234 9.44 -7.11 -12.52
N THR A 235 8.35 -6.53 -13.04
CA THR A 235 8.38 -5.36 -13.92
C THR A 235 8.82 -4.08 -13.20
N ALA A 236 8.70 -4.00 -11.88
CA ALA A 236 9.08 -2.84 -11.08
C ALA A 236 10.54 -2.89 -10.57
N LEU A 237 11.39 -3.76 -11.14
CA LEU A 237 12.81 -3.79 -10.80
C LEU A 237 13.60 -2.65 -11.44
N THR A 238 13.26 -2.28 -12.68
CA THR A 238 14.07 -1.41 -13.53
C THR A 238 14.15 0.03 -13.02
N TYR A 239 13.00 0.66 -12.81
CA TYR A 239 12.91 2.10 -12.55
C TYR A 239 12.81 2.41 -11.07
N GLY A 240 13.24 3.60 -10.65
CA GLY A 240 12.97 4.09 -9.31
C GLY A 240 11.47 4.32 -9.07
N GLN A 241 11.02 4.28 -7.82
CA GLN A 241 9.60 4.41 -7.48
C GLN A 241 9.44 5.11 -6.12
N SER A 242 8.40 5.92 -5.95
CA SER A 242 8.06 6.56 -4.68
C SER A 242 6.80 5.97 -4.05
N PHE A 243 6.78 6.00 -2.72
CA PHE A 243 5.66 5.60 -1.89
C PHE A 243 5.53 6.59 -0.74
N LEU A 244 4.30 6.99 -0.41
CA LEU A 244 3.96 7.72 0.80
C LEU A 244 2.81 6.99 1.50
N CYS A 245 3.04 6.55 2.73
CA CYS A 245 2.01 6.01 3.59
C CYS A 245 1.70 7.00 4.71
N VAL A 246 0.42 7.28 4.95
CA VAL A 246 -0.02 8.05 6.11
C VAL A 246 -1.13 7.32 6.84
N THR A 247 -0.98 7.17 8.15
CA THR A 247 -2.00 6.65 9.06
C THR A 247 -2.98 7.77 9.39
N TYR A 248 -4.27 7.56 9.14
CA TYR A 248 -5.32 8.53 9.39
C TYR A 248 -6.36 8.00 10.38
N PRO A 249 -6.95 8.85 11.23
CA PRO A 249 -8.15 8.48 11.96
C PRO A 249 -9.32 8.26 10.97
N TYR A 250 -10.27 7.41 11.34
CA TYR A 250 -11.41 7.03 10.48
C TYR A 250 -12.14 8.23 9.84
N SER A 251 -12.26 9.34 10.58
CA SER A 251 -12.94 10.55 10.13
C SER A 251 -12.35 11.20 8.87
N GLN A 252 -11.07 11.00 8.58
CA GLN A 252 -10.43 11.58 7.39
C GLN A 252 -10.82 10.85 6.10
N PHE A 253 -11.27 9.59 6.18
CA PHE A 253 -11.56 8.79 4.98
C PHE A 253 -12.77 9.31 4.19
N LYS A 254 -13.63 10.15 4.79
CA LYS A 254 -14.66 10.87 4.05
C LYS A 254 -14.05 11.85 3.04
N ALA A 255 -13.04 12.61 3.46
CA ALA A 255 -12.33 13.55 2.60
C ALA A 255 -11.45 12.82 1.56
N ILE A 256 -10.82 11.71 1.94
CA ILE A 256 -10.04 10.87 1.03
C ILE A 256 -10.93 10.26 -0.06
N GLY A 257 -12.11 9.72 0.30
CA GLY A 257 -13.07 9.22 -0.68
C GLY A 257 -13.50 10.29 -1.68
N ASN A 258 -13.74 11.53 -1.21
CA ASN A 258 -14.03 12.65 -2.10
C ASN A 258 -12.86 12.96 -3.05
N GLN A 259 -11.61 12.93 -2.58
CA GLN A 259 -10.44 13.14 -3.45
C GLN A 259 -10.36 12.07 -4.54
N LEU A 260 -10.72 10.82 -4.24
CA LEU A 260 -10.72 9.75 -5.26
C LEU A 260 -11.75 10.00 -6.38
N LEU A 261 -12.90 10.61 -6.09
CA LEU A 261 -13.87 10.99 -7.15
C LEU A 261 -13.28 11.98 -8.15
N PHE A 262 -12.35 12.86 -7.72
CA PHE A 262 -11.63 13.75 -8.63
C PHE A 262 -10.58 13.00 -9.43
N THR A 263 -9.84 12.08 -8.80
CA THR A 263 -8.77 11.38 -9.52
C THR A 263 -9.26 10.32 -10.50
N GLU A 264 -10.54 9.91 -10.43
CA GLU A 264 -11.15 8.86 -11.25
C GLU A 264 -10.26 7.61 -11.39
N PRO A 265 -9.92 6.95 -10.27
CA PRO A 265 -8.95 5.86 -10.26
C PRO A 265 -9.48 4.63 -11.00
N CYS A 266 -8.55 3.84 -11.56
CA CYS A 266 -8.86 2.48 -12.00
C CYS A 266 -8.81 1.54 -10.78
N VAL A 267 -9.96 1.31 -10.15
CA VAL A 267 -10.10 0.38 -9.03
C VAL A 267 -10.24 -1.04 -9.56
N TYR A 268 -9.35 -1.95 -9.15
CA TYR A 268 -9.33 -3.34 -9.64
C TYR A 268 -9.76 -4.34 -8.56
N ASP A 269 -9.71 -3.97 -7.29
CA ASP A 269 -10.15 -4.79 -6.16
C ASP A 269 -10.53 -3.90 -4.98
N TYR A 270 -11.70 -4.12 -4.38
CA TYR A 270 -12.18 -3.32 -3.26
C TYR A 270 -13.22 -4.07 -2.43
N GLN A 271 -13.36 -3.64 -1.17
CA GLN A 271 -14.46 -4.01 -0.29
C GLN A 271 -14.84 -2.79 0.53
N VAL A 272 -15.95 -2.14 0.16
CA VAL A 272 -16.52 -1.00 0.87
C VAL A 272 -18.00 -1.29 1.08
N GLN A 273 -18.33 -1.99 2.16
CA GLN A 273 -19.68 -2.53 2.38
C GLN A 273 -20.21 -2.22 3.79
N GLY A 274 -21.48 -2.55 4.03
CA GLY A 274 -22.10 -2.44 5.34
C GLY A 274 -22.00 -1.03 5.94
N ALA A 275 -21.40 -0.93 7.13
CA ALA A 275 -21.22 0.35 7.81
C ALA A 275 -20.23 1.28 7.09
N PHE A 276 -19.21 0.73 6.42
CA PHE A 276 -18.25 1.54 5.66
C PHE A 276 -18.91 2.20 4.44
N ALA A 277 -19.73 1.46 3.69
CA ALA A 277 -20.50 2.02 2.57
C ALA A 277 -21.42 3.17 3.00
N ARG A 278 -22.10 3.01 4.15
CA ARG A 278 -22.99 4.04 4.68
C ARG A 278 -22.26 5.30 5.14
N ASP A 279 -21.11 5.13 5.79
CA ASP A 279 -20.36 6.24 6.39
C ASP A 279 -19.42 6.94 5.38
N LEU A 280 -18.96 6.20 4.37
CA LEU A 280 -17.99 6.63 3.36
C LEU A 280 -18.54 6.45 1.93
N PRO A 281 -19.70 7.05 1.59
CA PRO A 281 -20.32 6.84 0.29
C PRO A 281 -19.41 7.28 -0.87
N ALA A 282 -18.67 8.38 -0.74
CA ALA A 282 -17.74 8.82 -1.78
C ALA A 282 -16.63 7.80 -2.08
N LEU A 283 -16.17 7.06 -1.06
CA LEU A 283 -15.17 6.02 -1.23
C LEU A 283 -15.76 4.81 -1.99
N LEU A 284 -17.01 4.43 -1.69
CA LEU A 284 -17.73 3.40 -2.42
C LEU A 284 -17.95 3.83 -3.88
N ASN A 285 -18.51 5.01 -4.08
CA ASN A 285 -18.82 5.55 -5.41
C ASN A 285 -17.57 5.62 -6.30
N ALA A 286 -16.44 6.11 -5.76
CA ALA A 286 -15.17 6.10 -6.49
C ALA A 286 -14.69 4.67 -6.81
N SER A 287 -14.94 3.71 -5.91
CA SER A 287 -14.63 2.29 -6.13
C SER A 287 -15.51 1.63 -7.20
N GLU A 288 -16.73 2.13 -7.37
CA GLU A 288 -17.69 1.70 -8.41
C GLU A 288 -17.52 2.46 -9.74
N GLY A 289 -16.52 3.35 -9.83
CA GLY A 289 -16.16 4.07 -11.05
C GLY A 289 -16.92 5.38 -11.27
N GLU A 290 -17.66 5.87 -10.27
CA GLU A 290 -18.20 7.21 -10.28
C GLU A 290 -17.10 8.27 -10.12
N HIS A 291 -17.41 9.49 -10.56
CA HIS A 291 -16.49 10.62 -10.58
C HIS A 291 -17.27 11.93 -10.48
N VAL A 292 -16.55 13.02 -10.24
CA VAL A 292 -17.12 14.37 -10.21
C VAL A 292 -17.81 14.72 -11.54
N GLN A 293 -18.98 15.34 -11.46
CA GLN A 293 -19.80 15.68 -12.64
C GLN A 293 -19.85 17.19 -12.93
N GLU A 294 -19.37 18.01 -11.99
CA GLU A 294 -19.49 19.46 -12.03
C GLU A 294 -18.19 20.13 -11.57
N GLU A 295 -18.01 21.36 -12.03
CA GLU A 295 -16.90 22.24 -11.68
C GLU A 295 -16.94 22.61 -10.18
N PRO A 296 -15.78 22.93 -9.55
CA PRO A 296 -14.44 22.97 -10.12
C PRO A 296 -13.86 21.58 -10.41
N TRP A 297 -13.01 21.44 -11.42
CA TRP A 297 -12.38 20.16 -11.81
C TRP A 297 -11.14 19.79 -10.99
N ASN A 298 -10.91 20.47 -9.88
CA ASN A 298 -9.82 20.24 -8.96
C ASN A 298 -10.26 20.42 -7.50
N SER A 299 -9.56 19.78 -6.58
CA SER A 299 -9.90 19.78 -5.15
C SER A 299 -8.66 19.74 -4.27
N GLN A 300 -8.55 20.71 -3.37
CA GLN A 300 -7.54 20.77 -2.33
C GLN A 300 -8.19 20.47 -0.97
N VAL A 301 -7.60 19.55 -0.20
CA VAL A 301 -8.05 19.28 1.18
C VAL A 301 -6.87 19.05 2.11
N THR A 302 -6.93 19.65 3.30
CA THR A 302 -5.97 19.36 4.37
C THR A 302 -6.45 18.16 5.18
N LEU A 303 -5.60 17.14 5.28
CA LEU A 303 -5.81 15.91 6.02
C LEU A 303 -4.88 15.89 7.23
N THR A 304 -5.41 15.53 8.39
CA THR A 304 -4.62 15.40 9.62
C THR A 304 -4.41 13.91 9.92
N SER A 305 -3.15 13.49 9.89
CA SER A 305 -2.72 12.14 10.29
C SER A 305 -3.07 11.82 11.75
N LYS A 306 -2.98 10.54 12.12
CA LYS A 306 -3.31 10.08 13.47
C LYS A 306 -2.41 10.70 14.54
N GLY A 307 -1.16 10.98 14.21
CA GLY A 307 -0.16 11.65 15.02
C GLY A 307 -0.25 13.19 15.00
N GLY A 308 -1.22 13.76 14.29
CA GLY A 308 -1.48 15.21 14.28
C GLY A 308 -0.71 16.00 13.23
N LYS A 309 0.11 15.35 12.40
CA LYS A 309 0.77 16.02 11.27
C LYS A 309 -0.22 16.30 10.14
N GLU A 310 -0.16 17.51 9.58
CA GLU A 310 -0.97 17.91 8.43
C GLU A 310 -0.31 17.53 7.11
N PHE A 311 -1.14 17.04 6.20
CA PHE A 311 -0.84 16.78 4.80
C PHE A 311 -1.91 17.45 3.95
N VAL A 312 -1.57 17.92 2.76
CA VAL A 312 -2.51 18.56 1.83
C VAL A 312 -2.62 17.69 0.59
N SER A 313 -3.80 17.15 0.34
CA SER A 313 -4.11 16.40 -0.88
C SER A 313 -4.57 17.37 -1.96
N PHE A 314 -3.92 17.28 -3.12
CA PHE A 314 -4.31 17.97 -4.35
C PHE A 314 -4.74 16.93 -5.37
N ALA A 315 -5.99 16.98 -5.81
CA ALA A 315 -6.53 16.11 -6.84
C ALA A 315 -7.10 16.94 -7.99
N LYS A 316 -6.84 16.52 -9.21
CA LYS A 316 -7.49 17.04 -10.41
C LYS A 316 -8.26 15.95 -11.15
N PHE A 317 -9.32 16.35 -11.83
CA PHE A 317 -10.09 15.53 -12.76
C PHE A 317 -9.60 15.72 -14.20
N SER A 318 -10.00 14.84 -15.11
CA SER A 318 -9.61 14.86 -16.52
C SER A 318 -10.01 16.16 -17.24
N PHE A 319 -11.04 16.87 -16.76
CA PHE A 319 -11.49 18.14 -17.33
C PHE A 319 -10.79 19.37 -16.75
N PHE A 320 -9.77 19.20 -15.91
CA PHE A 320 -8.95 20.32 -15.42
C PHE A 320 -8.19 21.05 -16.54
N ASP A 321 -7.88 20.33 -17.64
CA ASP A 321 -7.36 20.89 -18.91
C ASP A 321 -5.98 21.57 -18.84
N ASP A 322 -5.17 21.23 -17.82
CA ASP A 322 -3.79 21.70 -17.67
C ASP A 322 -2.97 20.68 -16.82
N ASP A 323 -1.66 20.82 -16.75
CA ASP A 323 -0.82 19.97 -15.90
C ASP A 323 -0.98 20.32 -14.42
N LEU A 324 -0.92 19.29 -13.55
CA LEU A 324 -1.11 19.46 -12.11
C LEU A 324 -0.16 20.51 -11.51
N TYR A 325 1.08 20.58 -12.01
CA TYR A 325 2.16 21.30 -11.35
C TYR A 325 2.21 22.78 -11.75
N SER A 326 2.27 23.07 -13.05
CA SER A 326 2.35 24.46 -13.54
C SER A 326 0.99 25.13 -13.64
N GLY A 327 -0.07 24.36 -13.94
CA GLY A 327 -1.44 24.86 -14.02
C GLY A 327 -2.08 25.16 -12.67
N TRP A 328 -1.55 24.62 -11.56
CA TRP A 328 -2.15 24.81 -10.24
C TRP A 328 -1.21 24.75 -9.05
N LEU A 329 -0.41 23.69 -8.92
CA LEU A 329 0.27 23.40 -7.65
C LEU A 329 1.28 24.47 -7.25
N ALA A 330 2.08 24.98 -8.20
CA ALA A 330 3.06 26.03 -7.91
C ALA A 330 2.41 27.31 -7.35
N GLN A 331 1.24 27.69 -7.90
CA GLN A 331 0.48 28.84 -7.45
C GLN A 331 -0.19 28.58 -6.10
N ALA A 332 -0.73 27.38 -5.88
CA ALA A 332 -1.36 27.00 -4.62
C ALA A 332 -0.37 26.93 -3.45
N LEU A 333 0.87 26.49 -3.72
CA LEU A 333 1.93 26.40 -2.73
C LEU A 333 2.75 27.70 -2.60
N ALA A 334 2.58 28.63 -3.53
CA ALA A 334 3.26 29.92 -3.59
C ALA A 334 4.80 29.80 -3.58
N THR A 335 5.35 28.92 -4.42
CA THR A 335 6.79 28.59 -4.46
C THR A 335 7.16 28.06 -5.84
N ASP A 336 8.37 28.34 -6.31
CA ASP A 336 8.92 27.65 -7.48
C ASP A 336 9.09 26.15 -7.13
N LEU A 337 8.92 25.25 -8.11
CA LEU A 337 8.96 23.80 -7.90
C LEU A 337 10.02 23.11 -8.76
N TYR A 338 10.82 22.25 -8.14
CA TYR A 338 11.47 21.14 -8.84
C TYR A 338 10.49 19.97 -8.91
N VAL A 339 10.27 19.41 -10.09
CA VAL A 339 9.36 18.28 -10.30
C VAL A 339 10.08 17.10 -10.91
N GLU A 340 10.06 15.98 -10.20
CA GLU A 340 10.48 14.68 -10.68
C GLU A 340 9.30 13.91 -11.25
N PHE A 341 9.47 13.36 -12.46
CA PHE A 341 8.53 12.49 -13.14
C PHE A 341 9.26 11.70 -14.23
N TRP A 342 8.56 10.76 -14.87
CA TRP A 342 9.20 9.89 -15.86
C TRP A 342 9.44 10.62 -17.19
N LEU A 343 10.65 11.14 -17.38
CA LEU A 343 11.07 11.88 -18.59
C LEU A 343 11.10 11.05 -19.89
N LYS A 344 10.88 9.74 -19.81
CA LYS A 344 10.75 8.88 -21.00
C LYS A 344 9.32 8.86 -21.58
N SER A 345 8.40 9.63 -21.00
CA SER A 345 7.02 9.73 -21.49
C SER A 345 6.96 10.41 -22.85
N SER A 346 5.99 10.05 -23.68
CA SER A 346 5.73 10.77 -24.95
C SER A 346 5.10 12.13 -24.66
N GLY A 347 5.52 13.17 -25.36
CA GLY A 347 4.92 14.52 -25.23
C GLY A 347 5.18 15.17 -23.88
N VAL A 348 6.37 14.97 -23.30
CA VAL A 348 6.80 15.63 -22.05
C VAL A 348 6.66 17.14 -22.16
N LEU A 349 6.06 17.76 -21.15
CA LEU A 349 5.96 19.21 -21.04
C LEU A 349 7.31 19.80 -20.65
N ALA A 350 7.68 20.93 -21.26
CA ALA A 350 8.88 21.66 -20.89
C ALA A 350 8.76 22.29 -19.48
N SER A 351 9.88 22.69 -18.90
CA SER A 351 9.87 23.57 -17.73
C SER A 351 9.07 24.84 -18.05
N ASN A 352 8.29 25.32 -17.07
CA ASN A 352 7.37 26.43 -17.24
C ASN A 352 7.83 27.64 -16.41
N CYS A 353 8.13 28.75 -17.08
CA CYS A 353 8.50 30.02 -16.44
C CYS A 353 7.62 31.20 -16.88
N SER A 354 6.46 30.93 -17.47
CA SER A 354 5.56 32.00 -17.91
C SER A 354 4.68 32.55 -16.77
N GLY A 355 4.51 31.78 -15.69
CA GLY A 355 3.71 32.15 -14.52
C GLY A 355 4.49 32.93 -13.44
N GLN A 356 3.78 33.27 -12.35
CA GLN A 356 4.38 33.89 -11.17
C GLN A 356 5.42 32.98 -10.48
N TYR A 357 5.14 31.67 -10.46
CA TYR A 357 6.01 30.63 -9.92
C TYR A 357 6.44 29.71 -11.05
N ARG A 358 7.70 29.30 -11.00
CA ARG A 358 8.36 28.48 -12.02
C ARG A 358 8.26 27.01 -11.67
N VAL A 359 8.20 26.17 -12.69
CA VAL A 359 8.19 24.71 -12.55
C VAL A 359 9.28 24.11 -13.42
N TYR A 360 10.27 23.51 -12.77
CA TYR A 360 11.47 22.96 -13.38
C TYR A 360 11.41 21.43 -13.43
N ASN A 361 11.70 20.85 -14.61
CA ASN A 361 11.85 19.41 -14.78
C ASN A 361 13.18 18.96 -14.17
N VAL A 362 13.15 18.08 -13.18
CA VAL A 362 14.37 17.41 -12.69
C VAL A 362 14.87 16.45 -13.77
N GLU A 363 16.17 16.45 -14.02
CA GLU A 363 16.82 15.57 -15.01
C GLU A 363 17.70 14.51 -14.36
N GLN A 364 18.33 14.86 -13.23
CA GLN A 364 19.29 14.01 -12.55
C GLN A 364 19.16 14.13 -11.04
N LEU A 365 19.22 12.97 -10.39
CA LEU A 365 19.11 12.81 -8.95
C LEU A 365 20.35 12.12 -8.38
N ALA A 366 20.64 12.37 -7.10
CA ALA A 366 21.62 11.59 -6.36
C ALA A 366 21.29 11.43 -4.87
N PHE A 367 21.52 10.24 -4.35
CA PHE A 367 21.64 9.98 -2.92
C PHE A 367 23.11 10.04 -2.51
N GLN A 368 23.38 10.60 -1.32
CA GLN A 368 24.75 10.72 -0.79
C GLN A 368 25.22 9.43 -0.09
N ASP A 369 24.33 8.76 0.65
CA ASP A 369 24.57 7.44 1.23
C ASP A 369 23.35 6.53 1.00
N PRO A 370 23.46 5.48 0.18
CA PRO A 370 24.64 5.14 -0.62
C PRO A 370 24.86 6.18 -1.73
N ALA A 371 26.12 6.41 -2.12
CA ALA A 371 26.47 7.31 -3.21
C ALA A 371 25.97 6.73 -4.55
N ILE A 372 24.78 7.13 -4.97
CA ILE A 372 24.10 6.62 -6.16
C ILE A 372 23.47 7.81 -6.87
N SER A 373 23.75 7.95 -8.17
CA SER A 373 23.13 8.94 -9.04
C SER A 373 22.45 8.28 -10.24
N PHE A 374 21.36 8.85 -10.71
CA PHE A 374 20.63 8.37 -11.88
C PHE A 374 19.84 9.51 -12.53
N PHE A 375 19.44 9.29 -13.78
CA PHE A 375 18.61 10.22 -14.54
C PHE A 375 17.13 9.94 -14.29
N SER A 376 16.28 10.95 -14.39
CA SER A 376 14.82 10.84 -14.29
C SER A 376 14.22 9.97 -15.40
N THR A 377 14.95 9.72 -16.49
CA THR A 377 14.57 8.72 -17.52
C THR A 377 14.61 7.27 -16.99
N SER A 378 15.34 7.04 -15.90
CA SER A 378 15.43 5.78 -15.16
C SER A 378 14.55 5.78 -13.90
N ASP A 379 13.66 6.75 -13.74
CA ASP A 379 12.86 6.89 -12.53
C ASP A 379 11.37 7.05 -12.84
N HIS A 380 10.54 6.26 -12.15
CA HIS A 380 9.09 6.35 -12.23
C HIS A 380 8.50 7.04 -10.99
N SER A 381 9.29 7.46 -10.01
CA SER A 381 8.78 8.28 -8.90
C SER A 381 8.14 9.56 -9.43
N LYS A 382 7.17 10.07 -8.69
CA LYS A 382 6.54 11.37 -8.96
C LYS A 382 6.52 12.14 -7.65
N TRP A 383 7.26 13.23 -7.61
CA TRP A 383 7.33 14.10 -6.45
C TRP A 383 7.74 15.50 -6.89
N CYS A 384 7.44 16.48 -6.06
CA CYS A 384 7.96 17.83 -6.24
C CYS A 384 8.39 18.44 -4.92
N VAL A 385 9.28 19.42 -4.99
CA VAL A 385 9.83 20.10 -3.83
C VAL A 385 9.98 21.58 -4.14
N GLY A 386 9.70 22.45 -3.16
CA GLY A 386 9.90 23.89 -3.31
C GLY A 386 11.38 24.22 -3.51
N VAL A 387 11.69 25.13 -4.44
CA VAL A 387 13.07 25.51 -4.79
C VAL A 387 13.69 26.37 -3.69
N GLU A 388 12.90 27.29 -3.13
CA GLU A 388 13.34 28.25 -2.14
C GLU A 388 13.62 27.59 -0.78
N ARG A 389 14.66 28.09 -0.10
CA ARG A 389 15.16 27.54 1.17
C ARG A 389 14.14 27.53 2.31
N ASP A 390 13.11 28.37 2.23
CA ASP A 390 12.10 28.56 3.27
C ASP A 390 10.70 28.06 2.87
N SER A 391 10.57 27.44 1.69
CA SER A 391 9.29 26.88 1.22
C SER A 391 8.78 25.81 2.20
N GLY A 392 9.67 24.87 2.56
CA GLY A 392 9.37 23.72 3.39
C GLY A 392 8.45 22.70 2.72
N TRP A 393 8.12 22.87 1.44
CA TRP A 393 7.14 22.03 0.75
C TRP A 393 7.78 20.84 0.06
N ALA A 394 7.28 19.64 0.36
CA ALA A 394 7.57 18.43 -0.39
C ALA A 394 6.27 17.67 -0.66
N CYS A 395 6.11 17.14 -1.86
CA CYS A 395 4.92 16.40 -2.27
C CYS A 395 5.30 15.08 -2.93
N VAL A 396 4.53 14.03 -2.67
CA VAL A 396 4.66 12.71 -3.30
C VAL A 396 3.32 12.35 -3.93
N GLY A 397 3.34 11.95 -5.20
CA GLY A 397 2.15 11.65 -5.96
C GLY A 397 2.37 10.55 -6.98
N ASP A 398 1.53 10.55 -7.99
CA ASP A 398 1.51 9.54 -9.05
C ASP A 398 1.46 10.14 -10.47
N MET A 399 1.29 11.46 -10.59
CA MET A 399 1.06 12.18 -11.86
C MET A 399 2.35 12.56 -12.60
N ASN A 400 2.47 12.18 -13.88
CA ASN A 400 3.53 12.62 -14.79
C ASN A 400 3.27 14.04 -15.33
N ARG A 401 4.26 14.61 -16.05
CA ARG A 401 4.12 15.88 -16.79
C ARG A 401 4.29 15.69 -18.29
N ASN A 402 3.20 15.30 -18.95
CA ASN A 402 3.13 15.17 -20.41
C ASN A 402 1.73 15.57 -20.90
N HIS A 403 1.59 15.85 -22.19
CA HIS A 403 0.33 16.31 -22.79
C HIS A 403 -0.87 15.39 -22.55
N ALA A 404 -0.66 14.07 -22.48
CA ALA A 404 -1.75 13.14 -22.20
C ALA A 404 -2.25 13.28 -20.75
N GLU A 405 -1.36 13.58 -19.81
CA GLU A 405 -1.74 13.77 -18.40
C GLU A 405 -2.49 15.09 -18.14
N GLU A 406 -2.46 16.07 -19.05
CA GLU A 406 -3.29 17.29 -18.95
C GLU A 406 -4.78 16.91 -18.87
N HIS A 407 -5.17 15.84 -19.57
CA HIS A 407 -6.55 15.35 -19.66
C HIS A 407 -6.82 14.05 -18.85
N ARG A 408 -6.01 13.75 -17.83
CA ARG A 408 -6.23 12.59 -16.94
C ARG A 408 -6.35 13.02 -15.49
N GLY A 409 -7.20 12.33 -14.73
CA GLY A 409 -7.33 12.54 -13.30
C GLY A 409 -6.12 12.03 -12.52
N GLY A 410 -5.86 12.59 -11.34
CA GLY A 410 -4.83 12.13 -10.40
C GLY A 410 -4.33 13.26 -9.51
N GLY A 411 -3.24 13.05 -8.76
CA GLY A 411 -2.92 13.99 -7.70
C GLY A 411 -1.56 13.83 -7.02
N THR A 412 -1.41 14.58 -5.94
CA THR A 412 -0.23 14.54 -5.08
C THR A 412 -0.59 14.88 -3.64
N ILE A 413 0.16 14.34 -2.69
CA ILE A 413 0.05 14.66 -1.27
C ILE A 413 1.27 15.47 -0.86
N CYS A 414 1.04 16.70 -0.44
CA CYS A 414 2.06 17.65 0.01
C CYS A 414 2.13 17.72 1.54
N CYS A 415 3.28 18.09 2.06
CA CYS A 415 3.42 18.51 3.45
C CYS A 415 4.43 19.66 3.56
N ARG A 416 4.21 20.52 4.55
CA ARG A 416 5.18 21.56 4.91
C ARG A 416 6.03 21.06 6.06
N ASP A 417 7.20 20.53 5.75
CA ASP A 417 8.14 19.93 6.70
C ASP A 417 9.58 20.13 6.23
N VAL A 418 10.36 20.89 6.99
CA VAL A 418 11.73 21.24 6.62
C VAL A 418 12.63 20.00 6.50
N THR A 419 12.40 18.94 7.27
CA THR A 419 13.20 17.72 7.21
C THR A 419 12.89 16.92 5.95
N ILE A 420 11.61 16.78 5.60
CA ILE A 420 11.20 16.11 4.35
C ILE A 420 11.62 16.95 3.13
N TRP A 421 11.40 18.27 3.18
CA TRP A 421 11.85 19.19 2.15
C TRP A 421 13.36 19.08 1.90
N LYS A 422 14.20 19.13 2.94
CA LYS A 422 15.66 18.95 2.81
C LYS A 422 16.01 17.61 2.16
N SER A 423 15.34 16.53 2.56
CA SER A 423 15.57 15.20 1.99
C SER A 423 15.36 15.19 0.47
N PHE A 424 14.24 15.70 -0.03
CA PHE A 424 13.95 15.73 -1.46
C PHE A 424 14.77 16.78 -2.22
N HIS A 425 14.90 17.98 -1.65
CA HIS A 425 15.67 19.08 -2.25
C HIS A 425 17.12 18.67 -2.49
N SER A 426 17.73 17.95 -1.54
CA SER A 426 19.11 17.45 -1.68
C SER A 426 19.32 16.40 -2.78
N LEU A 427 18.24 15.79 -3.30
CA LEU A 427 18.36 14.82 -4.38
C LEU A 427 18.64 15.49 -5.71
N VAL A 428 18.12 16.70 -5.94
CA VAL A 428 18.20 17.39 -7.24
C VAL A 428 19.65 17.74 -7.57
N GLN A 429 20.21 17.11 -8.61
CA GLN A 429 21.56 17.40 -9.11
C GLN A 429 21.54 18.25 -10.37
N ASN A 430 20.58 17.98 -11.26
CA ASN A 430 20.38 18.75 -12.48
C ASN A 430 18.89 18.88 -12.80
N TYR A 431 18.52 19.97 -13.45
CA TYR A 431 17.16 20.26 -13.91
C TYR A 431 17.21 21.08 -15.21
N THR A 432 16.17 20.98 -16.03
CA THR A 432 16.03 21.80 -17.23
C THR A 432 15.55 23.20 -16.84
N ASP A 433 16.34 24.23 -17.13
CA ASP A 433 15.90 25.62 -16.98
C ASP A 433 15.05 26.06 -18.18
N CYS A 434 14.28 27.14 -18.03
CA CYS A 434 13.48 27.69 -19.12
C CYS A 434 14.33 28.41 -20.18
N ASP A 435 15.54 28.85 -19.81
CA ASP A 435 16.45 29.57 -20.71
C ASP A 435 17.33 28.65 -21.57
N THR A 436 17.27 27.33 -21.37
CA THR A 436 17.94 26.37 -22.25
C THR A 436 17.14 26.15 -23.54
N THR A 437 17.02 27.19 -24.36
CA THR A 437 16.75 27.03 -25.79
C THR A 437 17.96 26.37 -26.44
N GLY A 438 17.85 25.07 -26.72
CA GLY A 438 18.62 24.41 -27.78
C GLY A 438 19.95 23.78 -27.38
N TYR A 439 19.89 22.52 -26.94
CA TYR A 439 20.65 21.47 -27.63
C TYR A 439 19.70 20.30 -27.85
N GLY A 440 19.42 20.03 -29.12
CA GLY A 440 18.56 18.91 -29.52
C GLY A 440 19.09 17.60 -28.98
N LEU A 441 18.17 16.81 -28.41
CA LEU A 441 18.28 15.36 -28.34
C LEU A 441 17.49 14.75 -29.50
#